data_AF-A0A5D0RK96-F1
#
_entry.id   AF-A0A5D0RK96-F1
#
_cell.length_a   1.000
_cell.length_b   1.000
_cell.length_c   1.000
_cell.angle_alpha   90.00
_cell.angle_beta   90.00
_cell.angle_gamma   90.00
#
_symmetry.space_group_name_H-M   'P 1'
#
loop_
_entity.id
_entity.type
_entity.pdbx_description
1 polymer ?
#
loop_
_entity_poly.entity_id
_entity_poly.type
_entity_poly.pdbx_seq_one_letter_code
_entity_poly.pdbx_strand_id
1 'polypeptide(L)'
;MPRFYPAEFGRFLARLTPHELRQAEEMVAEARERAEAVMEIDACAETGGPAASCPHCGGGVRVRWGRTRTGAQRWRCSGCQASWSGRSDTPIARVHRPDLMAALVRDMVGAPQPLSYRRAAQALGISRHTAWRWRMMIIGALPPEPDDVLAGIVEADEAHQRESRKGSREWVRHRRDPANHPAPPRLRWRDYRRRDASATAPPGGWRAWERKLLAATDRAWHRAFEAIADAGQAAISGALLPVMAPDAVLCTDGHATYERIAKDQRIPHFALNAGRRSKRTPRSHHINTVNALIGRFRGFMQPFCGPASR
;
A
#
# COMPACT_ATOMS: atom_id res chain seq x y z
N MET A 1 -7.29 -35.70 5.71
CA MET A 1 -7.31 -34.83 6.90
C MET A 1 -6.88 -35.68 8.09
N PRO A 2 -6.01 -35.20 8.99
CA PRO A 2 -5.76 -35.91 10.25
C PRO A 2 -7.09 -36.04 11.01
N ARG A 3 -7.36 -37.22 11.59
CA ARG A 3 -8.54 -37.43 12.43
C ARG A 3 -8.34 -36.67 13.74
N PHE A 4 -9.27 -35.79 14.08
CA PHE A 4 -9.30 -35.11 15.38
C PHE A 4 -10.02 -36.03 16.37
N TYR A 5 -9.38 -36.33 17.51
CA TYR A 5 -9.92 -37.17 18.57
C TYR A 5 -10.19 -36.32 19.81
N PRO A 6 -11.43 -35.85 20.03
CA PRO A 6 -11.74 -34.90 21.11
C PRO A 6 -11.36 -35.42 22.51
N ALA A 7 -11.54 -36.72 22.76
CA ALA A 7 -11.23 -37.34 24.03
C ALA A 7 -9.72 -37.38 24.35
N GLU A 8 -8.87 -37.59 23.34
CA GLU A 8 -7.41 -37.56 23.52
C GLU A 8 -6.92 -36.13 23.76
N PHE A 9 -7.48 -35.18 23.02
CA PHE A 9 -7.20 -33.76 23.21
C PHE A 9 -7.60 -33.28 24.62
N GLY A 10 -8.78 -33.66 25.11
CA GLY A 10 -9.22 -33.35 26.47
C GLY A 10 -8.29 -33.92 27.55
N ARG A 11 -7.81 -35.16 27.39
CA ARG A 11 -6.83 -35.76 28.31
C ARG A 11 -5.48 -35.06 28.26
N PHE A 12 -5.05 -34.56 27.11
CA PHE A 12 -3.84 -33.76 26.97
C PHE A 12 -3.97 -32.43 27.72
N LEU A 13 -5.06 -31.70 27.51
CA LEU A 13 -5.33 -30.43 28.20
C LEU A 13 -5.37 -30.60 29.73
N ALA A 14 -5.94 -31.69 30.24
CA ALA A 14 -6.01 -31.97 31.68
C ALA A 14 -4.65 -32.15 32.37
N ARG A 15 -3.56 -32.33 31.61
CA ARG A 15 -2.18 -32.49 32.12
C ARG A 15 -1.37 -31.20 32.11
N LEU A 16 -1.91 -30.13 31.53
CA LEU A 16 -1.23 -28.85 31.41
C LEU A 16 -1.33 -28.06 32.71
N THR A 17 -0.30 -27.28 33.01
CA THR A 17 -0.31 -26.32 34.12
C THR A 17 -1.26 -25.14 33.81
N PRO A 18 -1.68 -24.35 34.83
CA PRO A 18 -2.51 -23.17 34.58
C PRO A 18 -1.90 -22.15 33.62
N HIS A 19 -0.56 -22.05 33.53
CA HIS A 19 0.11 -21.18 32.56
C HIS A 19 0.03 -21.74 31.13
N GLU A 20 0.29 -23.04 30.97
CA GLU A 20 0.21 -23.72 29.67
C GLU A 20 -1.23 -23.80 29.15
N LEU A 21 -2.22 -23.92 30.03
CA LEU A 21 -3.64 -23.83 29.67
C LEU A 21 -3.97 -22.47 29.07
N ARG A 22 -3.51 -21.37 29.68
CA ARG A 22 -3.69 -20.02 29.11
C ARG A 22 -3.02 -19.89 27.73
N GLN A 23 -1.82 -20.41 27.58
CA GLN A 23 -1.15 -20.43 26.26
C GLN A 23 -1.93 -21.24 25.22
N ALA A 24 -2.47 -22.40 25.61
CA ALA A 24 -3.29 -23.23 24.73
C ALA A 24 -4.59 -22.53 24.34
N GLU A 25 -5.24 -21.83 25.27
CA GLU A 25 -6.42 -20.99 25.01
C GLU A 25 -6.10 -19.89 23.99
N GLU A 26 -4.98 -19.17 24.16
CA GLU A 26 -4.51 -18.15 23.21
C GLU A 26 -4.26 -18.75 21.81
N MET A 27 -3.62 -19.91 21.73
CA MET A 27 -3.37 -20.60 20.46
C MET A 27 -4.67 -21.05 19.76
N VAL A 28 -5.65 -21.55 20.52
CA VAL A 28 -6.96 -21.93 19.99
C VAL A 28 -7.74 -20.71 19.53
N ALA A 29 -7.71 -19.61 20.28
CA ALA A 29 -8.35 -18.35 19.91
C ALA A 29 -7.78 -17.82 18.59
N GLU A 30 -6.46 -17.79 18.44
CA GLU A 30 -5.80 -17.36 17.20
C GLU A 30 -6.14 -18.28 16.01
N ALA A 31 -6.15 -19.60 16.25
CA ALA A 31 -6.52 -20.57 15.22
C ALA A 31 -7.99 -20.40 14.77
N ARG A 32 -8.89 -20.11 15.72
CA ARG A 32 -10.30 -19.85 15.45
C ARG A 32 -10.49 -18.57 14.64
N GLU A 33 -9.88 -17.46 15.04
CA GLU A 33 -9.93 -16.18 14.31
C GLU A 33 -9.43 -16.34 12.87
N ARG A 34 -8.34 -17.08 12.69
CA ARG A 34 -7.82 -17.43 11.35
C ARG A 34 -8.80 -18.27 10.54
N ALA A 35 -9.46 -19.25 11.15
CA ALA A 35 -10.44 -20.09 10.47
C ALA A 35 -11.70 -19.30 10.07
N GLU A 36 -12.20 -18.43 10.95
CA GLU A 36 -13.32 -17.53 10.68
C GLU A 36 -13.01 -16.60 9.50
N ALA A 37 -11.82 -15.99 9.46
CA ALA A 37 -11.40 -15.16 8.34
C ALA A 37 -11.34 -15.93 7.00
N VAL A 38 -10.91 -17.19 7.02
CA VAL A 38 -10.91 -18.04 5.81
C VAL A 38 -12.33 -18.32 5.33
N MET A 39 -13.26 -18.60 6.26
CA MET A 39 -14.67 -18.81 5.95
C MET A 39 -15.31 -17.55 5.36
N GLU A 40 -15.00 -16.37 5.91
CA GLU A 40 -15.49 -15.10 5.39
C GLU A 40 -14.98 -14.82 3.97
N ILE A 41 -13.67 -15.04 3.71
CA ILE A 41 -13.10 -14.93 2.36
C ILE A 41 -13.84 -15.86 1.38
N ASP A 42 -14.11 -17.10 1.79
CA ASP A 42 -14.83 -18.06 0.94
C ASP A 42 -16.29 -17.65 0.72
N ALA A 43 -16.96 -17.11 1.74
CA ALA A 43 -18.33 -16.62 1.65
C ALA A 43 -18.46 -15.41 0.70
N CYS A 44 -17.59 -14.41 0.85
CA CYS A 44 -17.53 -13.25 -0.04
C CYS A 44 -17.25 -13.65 -1.50
N ALA A 45 -16.36 -14.63 -1.69
CA ALA A 45 -16.05 -15.16 -3.00
C ALA A 45 -17.22 -15.94 -3.64
N GLU A 46 -18.16 -16.45 -2.83
CA GLU A 46 -19.37 -17.14 -3.28
C GLU A 46 -20.52 -16.19 -3.63
N THR A 47 -20.73 -15.10 -2.87
CA THR A 47 -21.84 -14.15 -3.07
C THR A 47 -21.58 -13.11 -4.16
N GLY A 48 -20.34 -12.64 -4.32
CA GLY A 48 -19.98 -11.56 -5.25
C GLY A 48 -18.89 -11.91 -6.27
N GLY A 49 -18.44 -13.17 -6.30
CA GLY A 49 -17.28 -13.58 -7.08
C GLY A 49 -17.59 -14.41 -8.35
N PRO A 50 -16.54 -14.82 -9.09
CA PRO A 50 -16.61 -15.73 -10.24
C PRO A 50 -17.14 -17.14 -9.90
N ALA A 51 -17.60 -17.37 -8.66
CA ALA A 51 -18.38 -18.54 -8.31
C ALA A 51 -19.66 -18.62 -9.16
N ALA A 52 -20.31 -17.49 -9.46
CA ALA A 52 -21.63 -17.45 -10.09
C ALA A 52 -21.69 -18.13 -11.48
N SER A 53 -20.62 -18.03 -12.26
CA SER A 53 -20.52 -18.58 -13.62
C SER A 53 -19.20 -19.30 -13.81
N CYS A 54 -19.14 -20.25 -14.75
CA CYS A 54 -17.90 -20.94 -15.05
C CYS A 54 -16.85 -19.96 -15.63
N PRO A 55 -15.65 -19.82 -15.04
CA PRO A 55 -14.62 -18.92 -15.56
C PRO A 55 -14.03 -19.37 -16.91
N HIS A 56 -14.27 -20.61 -17.33
CA HIS A 56 -13.76 -21.14 -18.60
C HIS A 56 -14.73 -20.95 -19.78
N CYS A 57 -16.04 -21.01 -19.54
CA CYS A 57 -17.04 -20.98 -20.63
C CYS A 57 -18.20 -20.00 -20.40
N GLY A 58 -18.24 -19.30 -19.27
CA GLY A 58 -19.32 -18.38 -18.90
C GLY A 58 -20.64 -19.05 -18.48
N GLY A 59 -20.77 -20.38 -18.59
CA GLY A 59 -22.01 -21.08 -18.27
C GLY A 59 -22.40 -21.00 -16.80
N GLY A 60 -23.68 -20.73 -16.50
CA GLY A 60 -24.22 -20.60 -15.14
C GLY A 60 -24.61 -21.92 -14.46
N VAL A 61 -24.76 -23.00 -15.23
CA VAL A 61 -25.16 -24.31 -14.68
C VAL A 61 -23.95 -25.01 -14.05
N ARG A 62 -24.01 -25.24 -12.74
CA ARG A 62 -22.93 -25.78 -11.91
C ARG A 62 -23.44 -26.77 -10.88
N VAL A 63 -22.59 -27.72 -10.49
CA VAL A 63 -22.84 -28.68 -9.41
C VAL A 63 -21.78 -28.57 -8.31
N ARG A 64 -22.16 -28.84 -7.06
CA ARG A 64 -21.22 -28.93 -5.93
C ARG A 64 -20.30 -30.13 -6.12
N TRP A 65 -18.99 -29.92 -6.08
CA TRP A 65 -17.95 -30.93 -6.33
C TRP A 65 -16.97 -31.02 -5.15
N GLY A 66 -17.52 -31.22 -3.95
CA GLY A 66 -16.74 -31.29 -2.71
C GLY A 66 -16.10 -29.97 -2.29
N ARG A 67 -15.09 -30.04 -1.42
CA ARG A 67 -14.36 -28.89 -0.89
C ARG A 67 -12.87 -29.00 -1.18
N THR A 68 -12.21 -27.85 -1.30
CA THR A 68 -10.75 -27.77 -1.37
C THR A 68 -10.12 -28.15 -0.03
N ARG A 69 -8.79 -28.34 -0.02
CA ARG A 69 -8.03 -28.60 1.22
C ARG A 69 -8.21 -27.49 2.26
N THR A 70 -8.49 -26.26 1.84
CA THR A 70 -8.68 -25.09 2.71
C THR A 70 -10.16 -24.84 3.05
N GLY A 71 -11.07 -25.76 2.72
CA GLY A 71 -12.49 -25.67 3.10
C GLY A 71 -13.40 -25.00 2.08
N ALA A 72 -12.84 -24.27 1.11
CA ALA A 72 -13.60 -23.59 0.05
C ALA A 72 -14.44 -24.57 -0.78
N GLN A 73 -15.68 -24.20 -1.11
CA GLN A 73 -16.55 -25.00 -1.98
C GLN A 73 -15.94 -25.07 -3.39
N ARG A 74 -15.87 -26.29 -3.94
CA ARG A 74 -15.49 -26.52 -5.34
C ARG A 74 -16.75 -26.75 -6.16
N TRP A 75 -16.80 -26.15 -7.33
CA TRP A 75 -17.88 -26.24 -8.31
C TRP A 75 -17.36 -26.95 -9.55
N ARG A 76 -18.26 -27.61 -10.28
CA ARG A 76 -17.99 -28.21 -11.57
C ARG A 76 -19.05 -27.76 -12.58
N CYS A 77 -18.61 -27.40 -13.78
CA CYS A 77 -19.48 -26.88 -14.83
C CYS A 77 -20.18 -28.05 -15.51
N SER A 78 -21.48 -27.95 -15.73
CA SER A 78 -22.21 -28.99 -16.45
C SER A 78 -21.87 -29.02 -17.95
N GLY A 79 -21.52 -27.86 -18.54
CA GLY A 79 -21.15 -27.74 -19.95
C GLY A 79 -19.71 -28.19 -20.23
N CYS A 80 -18.71 -27.43 -19.77
CA CYS A 80 -17.31 -27.70 -20.11
C CYS A 80 -16.59 -28.66 -19.12
N GLN A 81 -17.27 -29.14 -18.08
CA GLN A 81 -16.73 -30.06 -17.07
C GLN A 81 -15.54 -29.52 -16.25
N ALA A 82 -15.12 -28.27 -16.47
CA ALA A 82 -14.08 -27.63 -15.69
C ALA A 82 -14.53 -27.39 -14.24
N SER A 83 -13.55 -27.35 -13.33
CA SER A 83 -13.81 -27.13 -11.91
C SER A 83 -13.16 -25.85 -11.41
N TRP A 84 -13.84 -25.15 -10.51
CA TRP A 84 -13.34 -23.91 -9.91
C TRP A 84 -13.80 -23.79 -8.47
N SER A 85 -13.25 -22.84 -7.72
CA SER A 85 -13.77 -22.41 -6.41
C SER A 85 -14.15 -20.93 -6.49
N GLY A 86 -14.76 -20.37 -5.45
CA GLY A 86 -15.03 -18.93 -5.40
C GLY A 86 -13.75 -18.08 -5.55
N ARG A 87 -12.60 -18.62 -5.15
CA ARG A 87 -11.29 -17.97 -5.28
C ARG A 87 -10.68 -18.10 -6.68
N SER A 88 -11.23 -18.90 -7.59
CA SER A 88 -10.71 -19.01 -8.95
C SER A 88 -10.75 -17.66 -9.66
N ASP A 89 -9.77 -17.39 -10.51
CA ASP A 89 -9.62 -16.11 -11.23
C ASP A 89 -9.46 -14.85 -10.33
N THR A 90 -9.23 -15.05 -9.03
CA THR A 90 -8.86 -13.96 -8.12
C THR A 90 -7.35 -13.96 -7.86
N PRO A 91 -6.76 -12.83 -7.40
CA PRO A 91 -5.35 -12.80 -7.01
C PRO A 91 -4.98 -13.87 -5.97
N ILE A 92 -5.95 -14.28 -5.13
CA ILE A 92 -5.74 -15.27 -4.06
C ILE A 92 -5.96 -16.73 -4.50
N ALA A 93 -6.27 -17.00 -5.78
CA ALA A 93 -6.55 -18.35 -6.29
C ALA A 93 -5.44 -19.37 -5.96
N ARG A 94 -4.18 -18.92 -5.94
CA ARG A 94 -2.99 -19.76 -5.71
C ARG A 94 -2.41 -19.60 -4.30
N VAL A 95 -3.17 -19.00 -3.38
CA VAL A 95 -2.74 -18.83 -1.99
C VAL A 95 -3.16 -20.07 -1.19
N HIS A 96 -2.20 -20.93 -0.88
CA HIS A 96 -2.43 -22.20 -0.18
C HIS A 96 -2.65 -22.08 1.33
N ARG A 97 -2.37 -20.89 1.90
CA ARG A 97 -2.51 -20.55 3.32
C ARG A 97 -3.25 -19.21 3.47
N PRO A 98 -4.55 -19.17 3.11
CA PRO A 98 -5.36 -17.95 3.18
C PRO A 98 -5.48 -17.42 4.63
N ASP A 99 -5.36 -18.30 5.62
CA ASP A 99 -5.30 -17.98 7.05
C ASP A 99 -4.14 -17.04 7.40
N LEU A 100 -2.94 -17.35 6.91
CA LEU A 100 -1.75 -16.51 7.14
C LEU A 100 -1.80 -15.24 6.30
N MET A 101 -2.42 -15.30 5.12
CA MET A 101 -2.61 -14.11 4.30
C MET A 101 -3.61 -13.14 4.97
N ALA A 102 -4.68 -13.65 5.57
CA ALA A 102 -5.62 -12.83 6.35
C ALA A 102 -4.92 -12.16 7.54
N ALA A 103 -4.05 -12.88 8.26
CA ALA A 103 -3.24 -12.28 9.33
C ALA A 103 -2.30 -11.17 8.80
N LEU A 104 -1.70 -11.36 7.62
CA LEU A 104 -0.91 -10.31 6.97
C LEU A 104 -1.75 -9.09 6.57
N VAL A 105 -2.97 -9.30 6.08
CA VAL A 105 -3.90 -8.19 5.78
C VAL A 105 -4.23 -7.41 7.05
N ARG A 106 -4.51 -8.10 8.17
CA ARG A 106 -4.78 -7.45 9.46
C ARG A 106 -3.60 -6.61 9.94
N ASP A 107 -2.36 -7.12 9.83
CA ASP A 107 -1.16 -6.33 10.11
C ASP A 107 -1.05 -5.11 9.19
N MET A 108 -1.28 -5.28 7.88
CA MET A 108 -1.11 -4.21 6.91
C MET A 108 -2.13 -3.08 7.02
N VAL A 109 -3.37 -3.41 7.38
CA VAL A 109 -4.51 -2.46 7.36
C VAL A 109 -4.88 -2.01 8.77
N GLY A 110 -4.83 -2.89 9.77
CA GLY A 110 -5.28 -2.61 11.13
C GLY A 110 -4.20 -2.03 12.04
N ALA A 111 -2.91 -2.23 11.74
CA ALA A 111 -1.84 -1.72 12.59
C ALA A 111 -1.52 -0.26 12.26
N PRO A 112 -1.32 0.62 13.28
CA PRO A 112 -0.82 1.98 13.06
C PRO A 112 0.55 2.02 12.34
N GLN A 113 1.38 1.00 12.57
CA GLN A 113 2.64 0.79 11.88
C GLN A 113 2.76 -0.70 11.52
N PRO A 114 2.53 -1.07 10.25
CA PRO A 114 2.56 -2.47 9.84
C PRO A 114 3.99 -3.01 9.88
N LEU A 115 4.13 -4.32 10.13
CA LEU A 115 5.44 -4.95 10.17
C LEU A 115 6.16 -4.85 8.83
N SER A 116 7.50 -4.81 8.89
CA SER A 116 8.31 -5.05 7.69
C SER A 116 8.04 -6.46 7.16
N TYR A 117 8.12 -6.68 5.84
CA TYR A 117 7.87 -8.01 5.26
C TYR A 117 8.78 -9.11 5.83
N ARG A 118 9.97 -8.76 6.35
CA ARG A 118 10.87 -9.71 7.04
C ARG A 118 10.36 -10.09 8.42
N ARG A 119 9.89 -9.12 9.20
CA ARG A 119 9.28 -9.36 10.51
C ARG A 119 7.96 -10.12 10.37
N ALA A 120 7.11 -9.74 9.42
CA ALA A 120 5.89 -10.47 9.10
C ALA A 120 6.18 -11.92 8.67
N ALA A 121 7.22 -12.15 7.85
CA ALA A 121 7.64 -13.51 7.49
C ALA A 121 8.06 -14.35 8.70
N GLN A 122 8.81 -13.76 9.64
CA GLN A 122 9.21 -14.42 10.88
C GLN A 122 8.00 -14.73 11.77
N ALA A 123 7.10 -13.75 11.96
CA ALA A 123 5.91 -13.90 12.78
C ALA A 123 4.94 -14.97 12.24
N LEU A 124 4.78 -15.04 10.91
CA LEU A 124 3.87 -15.99 10.26
C LEU A 124 4.52 -17.34 9.90
N GLY A 125 5.82 -17.51 10.15
CA GLY A 125 6.55 -18.73 9.79
C GLY A 125 6.60 -19.01 8.28
N ILE A 126 6.61 -17.95 7.43
CA ILE A 126 6.65 -18.07 5.96
C ILE A 126 7.97 -17.54 5.39
N SER A 127 8.26 -17.87 4.13
CA SER A 127 9.43 -17.30 3.46
C SER A 127 9.29 -15.78 3.27
N ARG A 128 10.42 -15.05 3.35
CA ARG A 128 10.45 -13.59 3.07
C ARG A 128 9.90 -13.22 1.68
N HIS A 129 10.05 -14.12 0.70
CA HIS A 129 9.60 -13.91 -0.67
C HIS A 129 8.08 -14.09 -0.77
N THR A 130 7.51 -15.04 -0.03
CA THR A 130 6.06 -15.24 0.10
C THR A 130 5.42 -14.00 0.74
N ALA A 131 5.95 -13.54 1.88
CA ALA A 131 5.44 -12.35 2.56
C ALA A 131 5.48 -11.11 1.66
N TRP A 132 6.59 -10.88 0.94
CA TRP A 132 6.70 -9.77 0.00
C TRP A 132 5.71 -9.89 -1.16
N ARG A 133 5.57 -11.08 -1.76
CA ARG A 133 4.63 -11.33 -2.87
C ARG A 133 3.18 -11.09 -2.45
N TRP A 134 2.79 -11.61 -1.29
CA TRP A 134 1.45 -11.40 -0.75
C TRP A 134 1.21 -9.93 -0.42
N ARG A 135 2.20 -9.22 0.14
CA ARG A 135 2.08 -7.78 0.38
C ARG A 135 1.82 -6.99 -0.89
N MET A 136 2.55 -7.28 -1.98
CA MET A 136 2.31 -6.60 -3.27
C MET A 136 0.95 -6.93 -3.84
N MET A 137 0.50 -8.18 -3.69
CA MET A 137 -0.84 -8.61 -4.08
C MET A 137 -1.93 -7.87 -3.30
N ILE A 138 -1.76 -7.71 -1.97
CA ILE A 138 -2.69 -6.97 -1.12
C ILE A 138 -2.72 -5.50 -1.54
N ILE A 139 -1.56 -4.84 -1.69
CA ILE A 139 -1.48 -3.45 -2.12
C ILE A 139 -2.18 -3.24 -3.47
N GLY A 140 -1.96 -4.14 -4.44
CA GLY A 140 -2.62 -4.05 -5.74
C GLY A 140 -4.11 -4.39 -5.74
N ALA A 141 -4.62 -5.00 -4.67
CA ALA A 141 -6.04 -5.32 -4.51
C ALA A 141 -6.78 -4.30 -3.63
N LEU A 142 -6.07 -3.41 -2.93
CA LEU A 142 -6.70 -2.31 -2.22
C LEU A 142 -7.36 -1.39 -3.25
N PRO A 143 -8.66 -1.08 -3.10
CA PRO A 143 -9.30 -0.13 -3.98
C PRO A 143 -8.58 1.22 -3.86
N PRO A 144 -8.48 2.01 -4.94
CA PRO A 144 -8.13 3.41 -4.79
C PRO A 144 -9.14 4.06 -3.84
N GLU A 145 -8.70 5.09 -3.11
CA GLU A 145 -9.68 5.92 -2.41
C GLU A 145 -10.63 6.53 -3.46
N PRO A 146 -11.91 6.73 -3.11
CA PRO A 146 -12.85 7.36 -4.02
C PRO A 146 -12.29 8.70 -4.50
N ASP A 147 -12.56 9.04 -5.76
CA ASP A 147 -12.21 10.33 -6.37
C ASP A 147 -13.10 11.42 -5.76
N ASP A 148 -12.88 11.74 -4.49
CA ASP A 148 -13.56 12.84 -3.82
C ASP A 148 -12.94 14.15 -4.30
N VAL A 149 -13.79 15.02 -4.86
CA VAL A 149 -13.39 16.34 -5.31
C VAL A 149 -13.14 17.22 -4.08
N LEU A 150 -11.90 17.70 -3.94
CA LEU A 150 -11.49 18.61 -2.87
C LEU A 150 -12.23 19.95 -3.03
N ALA A 151 -12.99 20.35 -2.01
CA ALA A 151 -13.87 21.52 -2.09
C ALA A 151 -13.67 22.53 -0.95
N GLY A 152 -14.21 23.74 -1.11
CA GLY A 152 -14.09 24.80 -0.12
C GLY A 152 -12.66 25.31 0.01
N ILE A 153 -12.03 25.14 1.18
CA ILE A 153 -10.63 25.55 1.38
C ILE A 153 -9.73 24.33 1.19
N VAL A 154 -8.97 24.33 0.10
CA VAL A 154 -8.03 23.27 -0.27
C VAL A 154 -6.62 23.70 0.10
N GLU A 155 -5.96 22.90 0.92
CA GLU A 155 -4.56 23.05 1.28
C GLU A 155 -3.71 22.13 0.39
N ALA A 156 -2.65 22.66 -0.22
CA ALA A 156 -1.72 21.87 -1.04
C ALA A 156 -0.26 22.17 -0.69
N ASP A 157 0.56 21.13 -0.69
CA ASP A 157 2.00 21.19 -0.40
C ASP A 157 2.73 19.98 -1.02
N GLU A 158 4.05 20.09 -1.20
CA GLU A 158 4.90 19.02 -1.71
C GLU A 158 5.46 18.15 -0.58
N ALA A 159 5.20 16.85 -0.64
CA ALA A 159 5.94 15.85 0.12
C ALA A 159 7.14 15.32 -0.68
N HIS A 160 8.26 15.16 0.00
CA HIS A 160 9.49 14.64 -0.57
C HIS A 160 9.81 13.26 -0.01
N GLN A 161 10.13 12.33 -0.90
CA GLN A 161 10.62 11.00 -0.55
C GLN A 161 11.91 10.71 -1.29
N ARG A 162 12.96 10.33 -0.57
CA ARG A 162 14.20 9.92 -1.22
C ARG A 162 13.98 8.66 -2.07
N GLU A 163 14.33 8.73 -3.35
CA GLU A 163 14.37 7.60 -4.25
C GLU A 163 15.30 6.53 -3.67
N SER A 164 14.78 5.31 -3.60
CA SER A 164 15.49 4.12 -3.14
C SER A 164 15.67 3.16 -4.31
N ARG A 165 16.92 2.81 -4.60
CA ARG A 165 17.29 1.83 -5.65
C ARG A 165 17.74 0.50 -5.04
N LYS A 166 17.15 0.10 -3.93
CA LYS A 166 17.52 -1.13 -3.23
C LYS A 166 17.21 -2.34 -4.11
N GLY A 167 18.24 -3.12 -4.41
CA GLY A 167 18.12 -4.29 -5.27
C GLY A 167 18.09 -3.97 -6.78
N SER A 168 18.27 -2.69 -7.17
CA SER A 168 18.43 -2.34 -8.58
C SER A 168 19.64 -3.08 -9.17
N ARG A 169 19.44 -3.64 -10.38
CA ARG A 169 20.46 -4.34 -11.16
C ARG A 169 21.02 -3.48 -12.30
N GLU A 170 20.68 -2.19 -12.37
CA GLU A 170 21.07 -1.31 -13.48
C GLU A 170 22.58 -1.28 -13.68
N TRP A 171 23.38 -1.11 -12.62
CA TRP A 171 24.84 -1.15 -12.69
C TRP A 171 25.39 -2.53 -13.09
N VAL A 172 24.71 -3.61 -12.70
CA VAL A 172 25.11 -4.98 -13.09
C VAL A 172 24.84 -5.19 -14.58
N ARG A 173 23.71 -4.69 -15.07
CA ARG A 173 23.32 -4.76 -16.49
C ARG A 173 24.24 -3.91 -17.36
N HIS A 174 24.49 -2.65 -16.98
CA HIS A 174 25.43 -1.77 -17.66
C HIS A 174 26.84 -2.38 -17.76
N ARG A 175 27.35 -3.00 -16.68
CA ARG A 175 28.64 -3.69 -16.72
C ARG A 175 28.69 -4.90 -17.65
N ARG A 176 27.56 -5.61 -17.79
CA ARG A 176 27.48 -6.80 -18.63
C ARG A 176 27.33 -6.45 -20.10
N ASP A 177 26.59 -5.39 -20.40
CA ASP A 177 26.30 -4.94 -21.76
C ASP A 177 26.13 -3.41 -21.79
N PRO A 178 27.23 -2.66 -21.93
CA PRO A 178 27.19 -1.20 -21.98
C PRO A 178 26.48 -0.64 -23.22
N ALA A 179 26.39 -1.42 -24.31
CA ALA A 179 25.78 -0.98 -25.57
C ALA A 179 24.25 -0.89 -25.45
N ASN A 180 23.62 -1.87 -24.79
CA ASN A 180 22.18 -1.90 -24.60
C ASN A 180 21.69 -1.34 -23.27
N HIS A 181 22.60 -1.14 -22.30
CA HIS A 181 22.27 -0.59 -21.00
C HIS A 181 23.16 0.62 -20.70
N PRO A 182 22.66 1.86 -20.85
CA PRO A 182 23.46 3.05 -20.58
C PRO A 182 23.86 3.14 -19.10
N ALA A 183 24.91 3.92 -18.83
CA ALA A 183 25.37 4.16 -17.47
C ALA A 183 24.23 4.74 -16.62
N PRO A 184 23.89 4.12 -15.47
CA PRO A 184 22.82 4.63 -14.62
C PRO A 184 23.17 6.05 -14.13
N PRO A 185 22.20 6.99 -14.10
CA PRO A 185 22.48 8.38 -13.75
C PRO A 185 22.93 8.55 -12.30
N ARG A 186 22.60 7.58 -11.43
CA ARG A 186 22.95 7.58 -10.02
C ARG A 186 24.15 6.68 -9.74
N LEU A 187 25.20 7.25 -9.14
CA LEU A 187 26.36 6.49 -8.68
C LEU A 187 25.98 5.47 -7.59
N ARG A 188 26.84 4.48 -7.34
CA ARG A 188 26.59 3.53 -6.25
C ARG A 188 26.87 4.22 -4.92
N TRP A 189 26.19 3.79 -3.86
CA TRP A 189 26.36 4.38 -2.52
C TRP A 189 27.82 4.43 -2.04
N ARG A 190 28.62 3.41 -2.38
CA ARG A 190 30.06 3.36 -2.04
C ARG A 190 30.88 4.40 -2.82
N ASP A 191 30.45 4.73 -4.03
CA ASP A 191 31.11 5.73 -4.87
C ASP A 191 30.80 7.16 -4.38
N TYR A 192 29.74 7.35 -3.58
CA TYR A 192 29.41 8.62 -2.91
C TYR A 192 30.23 8.89 -1.63
N ARG A 193 31.17 8.02 -1.21
CA ARG A 193 31.99 8.24 0.02
C ARG A 193 33.50 8.03 -0.20
N ARG A 194 34.30 8.96 0.33
CA ARG A 194 35.60 8.70 1.00
C ARG A 194 35.81 9.60 2.22
N ARG A 195 36.79 9.22 3.03
CA ARG A 195 37.06 9.56 4.43
C ARG A 195 38.18 10.60 4.51
N ASP A 196 38.21 11.59 3.62
CA ASP A 196 39.40 12.46 3.44
C ASP A 196 39.31 13.45 2.26
N ALA A 197 38.35 13.31 1.34
CA ALA A 197 38.21 14.23 0.20
C ALA A 197 36.76 14.67 0.00
N SER A 198 36.58 15.94 -0.39
CA SER A 198 35.31 16.62 -0.68
C SER A 198 34.33 15.68 -1.39
N ALA A 199 33.18 15.43 -0.76
CA ALA A 199 32.16 14.53 -1.29
C ALA A 199 31.79 14.91 -2.73
N THR A 200 31.82 13.93 -3.65
CA THR A 200 31.19 14.10 -4.97
C THR A 200 29.68 14.14 -4.75
N ALA A 201 29.14 15.34 -4.56
CA ALA A 201 27.69 15.54 -4.50
C ALA A 201 27.09 15.09 -5.85
N PRO A 202 25.87 14.54 -5.85
CA PRO A 202 25.15 14.35 -7.10
C PRO A 202 25.04 15.68 -7.87
N PRO A 203 24.98 15.66 -9.21
CA PRO A 203 24.64 16.85 -9.98
C PRO A 203 23.32 17.45 -9.44
N GLY A 204 23.34 18.70 -8.98
CA GLY A 204 22.17 19.35 -8.35
C GLY A 204 21.92 19.03 -6.87
N GLY A 205 22.88 18.39 -6.19
CA GLY A 205 22.79 18.05 -4.76
C GLY A 205 21.90 16.85 -4.45
N TRP A 206 21.67 16.57 -3.17
CA TRP A 206 20.94 15.37 -2.74
C TRP A 206 19.46 15.35 -3.15
N ARG A 207 18.88 16.51 -3.45
CA ARG A 207 17.50 16.69 -3.92
C ARG A 207 17.26 16.13 -5.32
N ALA A 208 18.31 15.94 -6.13
CA ALA A 208 18.21 15.31 -7.45
C ALA A 208 17.65 13.88 -7.39
N TRP A 209 17.73 13.23 -6.23
CA TRP A 209 17.22 11.88 -6.00
C TRP A 209 15.96 11.86 -5.13
N GLU A 210 15.23 12.97 -5.04
CA GLU A 210 13.94 13.00 -4.35
C GLU A 210 12.82 12.78 -5.36
N ARG A 211 11.95 11.82 -5.03
CA ARG A 211 10.61 11.75 -5.59
C ARG A 211 9.77 12.82 -4.91
N LYS A 212 9.02 13.55 -5.73
CA LYS A 212 8.09 14.58 -5.30
C LYS A 212 6.68 14.00 -5.34
N LEU A 213 5.90 14.35 -4.33
CA LEU A 213 4.54 13.88 -4.15
C LEU A 213 3.70 15.13 -3.87
N LEU A 214 2.66 15.37 -4.64
CA LEU A 214 1.67 16.39 -4.32
C LEU A 214 0.78 15.85 -3.21
N ALA A 215 0.68 16.58 -2.10
CA ALA A 215 -0.31 16.33 -1.07
C ALA A 215 -1.33 17.47 -1.10
N ALA A 216 -2.61 17.13 -1.21
CA ALA A 216 -3.69 18.10 -1.12
C ALA A 216 -4.80 17.56 -0.22
N THR A 217 -5.47 18.46 0.51
CA THR A 217 -6.58 18.11 1.38
C THR A 217 -7.51 19.28 1.60
N ASP A 218 -8.78 19.01 1.86
CA ASP A 218 -9.75 20.03 2.22
C ASP A 218 -10.09 20.02 3.73
N ARG A 219 -11.08 20.83 4.12
CA ARG A 219 -11.56 20.89 5.52
C ARG A 219 -12.41 19.69 5.92
N ALA A 220 -12.96 18.95 4.96
CA ALA A 220 -13.71 17.73 5.18
C ALA A 220 -12.80 16.49 5.30
N TRP A 221 -11.47 16.68 5.20
CA TRP A 221 -10.46 15.63 5.23
C TRP A 221 -10.48 14.71 4.00
N HIS A 222 -11.08 15.14 2.89
CA HIS A 222 -10.79 14.53 1.60
C HIS A 222 -9.31 14.79 1.28
N ARG A 223 -8.67 13.83 0.60
CA ARG A 223 -7.22 13.84 0.39
C ARG A 223 -6.85 13.36 -0.99
N ALA A 224 -5.90 14.04 -1.59
CA ALA A 224 -5.19 13.60 -2.77
C ALA A 224 -3.70 13.49 -2.45
N PHE A 225 -3.08 12.38 -2.86
CA PHE A 225 -1.66 12.14 -2.62
C PHE A 225 -1.06 11.46 -3.84
N GLU A 226 -0.43 12.23 -4.72
CA GLU A 226 -0.02 11.77 -6.04
C GLU A 226 1.48 11.95 -6.28
N ALA A 227 2.12 10.99 -6.95
CA ALA A 227 3.50 11.11 -7.36
C ALA A 227 3.63 11.99 -8.62
N ILE A 228 4.34 13.10 -8.48
CA ILE A 228 4.57 14.05 -9.58
C ILE A 228 5.99 13.91 -10.14
N ALA A 229 6.14 14.16 -11.44
CA ALA A 229 7.43 14.02 -12.13
C ALA A 229 8.47 15.04 -11.62
N ASP A 230 8.03 16.28 -11.39
CA ASP A 230 8.83 17.40 -10.90
C ASP A 230 7.95 18.39 -10.09
N ALA A 231 8.54 19.51 -9.62
CA ALA A 231 7.79 20.58 -8.94
C ALA A 231 7.43 21.72 -9.92
N GLY A 232 7.37 21.41 -11.20
CA GLY A 232 7.03 22.33 -12.27
C GLY A 232 5.52 22.52 -12.36
N GLN A 233 5.14 23.61 -13.01
CA GLN A 233 3.74 24.01 -13.16
C GLN A 233 2.89 22.93 -13.82
N ALA A 234 3.36 22.32 -14.90
CA ALA A 234 2.60 21.31 -15.64
C ALA A 234 2.34 20.06 -14.80
N ALA A 235 3.34 19.58 -14.06
CA ALA A 235 3.20 18.39 -13.21
C ALA A 235 2.26 18.65 -12.02
N ILE A 236 2.41 19.79 -11.35
CA ILE A 236 1.55 20.14 -10.20
C ILE A 236 0.12 20.40 -10.64
N SER A 237 -0.11 21.20 -11.69
CA SER A 237 -1.46 21.48 -12.18
C SER A 237 -2.17 20.23 -12.71
N GLY A 238 -1.43 19.35 -13.41
CA GLY A 238 -1.96 18.08 -13.90
C GLY A 238 -2.43 17.14 -12.79
N ALA A 239 -1.81 17.19 -11.61
CA ALA A 239 -2.20 16.39 -10.44
C ALA A 239 -3.26 17.10 -9.57
N LEU A 240 -3.17 18.44 -9.41
CA LEU A 240 -4.02 19.20 -8.48
C LEU A 240 -5.40 19.54 -9.06
N LEU A 241 -5.46 20.01 -10.30
CA LEU A 241 -6.71 20.54 -10.87
C LEU A 241 -7.79 19.49 -11.08
N PRO A 242 -7.49 18.25 -11.53
CA PRO A 242 -8.53 17.23 -11.72
C PRO A 242 -9.25 16.82 -10.44
N VAL A 243 -8.59 16.96 -9.29
CA VAL A 243 -9.11 16.56 -7.98
C VAL A 243 -9.68 17.73 -7.17
N MET A 244 -9.75 18.93 -7.74
CA MET A 244 -10.16 20.14 -7.03
C MET A 244 -11.41 20.77 -7.66
N ALA A 245 -12.35 21.20 -6.81
CA ALA A 245 -13.57 21.86 -7.26
C ALA A 245 -13.23 23.20 -7.94
N PRO A 246 -13.95 23.59 -9.01
CA PRO A 246 -13.69 24.84 -9.73
C PRO A 246 -13.82 26.11 -8.88
N ASP A 247 -14.64 26.09 -7.84
CA ASP A 247 -14.90 27.21 -6.92
C ASP A 247 -14.09 27.12 -5.61
N ALA A 248 -13.15 26.17 -5.53
CA ALA A 248 -12.29 26.01 -4.36
C ALA A 248 -11.31 27.18 -4.18
N VAL A 249 -10.93 27.40 -2.93
CA VAL A 249 -9.90 28.36 -2.50
C VAL A 249 -8.62 27.61 -2.15
N LEU A 250 -7.52 27.95 -2.80
CA LEU A 250 -6.22 27.29 -2.62
C LEU A 250 -5.38 27.96 -1.53
N CYS A 251 -4.81 27.17 -0.62
CA CYS A 251 -3.86 27.59 0.41
C CYS A 251 -2.54 26.81 0.27
N THR A 252 -1.40 27.50 0.13
CA THR A 252 -0.07 26.85 -0.03
C THR A 252 1.03 27.54 0.77
N ASP A 253 2.22 26.94 0.82
CA ASP A 253 3.41 27.43 1.55
C ASP A 253 4.10 28.66 0.92
N GLY A 254 3.54 29.19 -0.17
CA GLY A 254 4.07 30.35 -0.90
C GLY A 254 5.08 30.00 -1.99
N HIS A 255 5.23 28.73 -2.37
CA HIS A 255 6.03 28.36 -3.52
C HIS A 255 5.47 28.98 -4.83
N ALA A 256 6.35 29.60 -5.63
CA ALA A 256 5.98 30.43 -6.78
C ALA A 256 5.18 29.67 -7.86
N THR A 257 5.36 28.35 -7.95
CA THR A 257 4.62 27.51 -8.88
C THR A 257 3.12 27.55 -8.61
N TYR A 258 2.69 27.45 -7.34
CA TYR A 258 1.26 27.50 -6.99
C TYR A 258 0.66 28.87 -7.26
N GLU A 259 1.41 29.95 -7.00
CA GLU A 259 0.94 31.31 -7.30
C GLU A 259 0.67 31.47 -8.80
N ARG A 260 1.56 30.93 -9.64
CA ARG A 260 1.37 30.95 -11.10
C ARG A 260 0.18 30.11 -11.55
N ILE A 261 0.01 28.90 -11.01
CA ILE A 261 -1.15 28.04 -11.30
C ILE A 261 -2.44 28.77 -10.94
N ALA A 262 -2.50 29.37 -9.74
CA ALA A 262 -3.67 30.09 -9.28
C ALA A 262 -4.02 31.28 -10.18
N LYS A 263 -3.01 32.04 -10.64
CA LYS A 263 -3.22 33.16 -11.58
C LYS A 263 -3.75 32.67 -12.93
N ASP A 264 -3.12 31.64 -13.51
CA ASP A 264 -3.48 31.13 -14.83
C ASP A 264 -4.89 30.53 -14.86
N GLN A 265 -5.30 29.87 -13.76
CA GLN A 265 -6.61 29.24 -13.61
C GLN A 265 -7.64 30.12 -12.90
N ARG A 266 -7.27 31.36 -12.50
CA ARG A 266 -8.13 32.31 -11.76
C ARG A 266 -8.70 31.75 -10.45
N ILE A 267 -7.91 30.95 -9.75
CA ILE A 267 -8.28 30.35 -8.46
C ILE A 267 -7.96 31.33 -7.33
N PRO A 268 -8.88 31.58 -6.38
CA PRO A 268 -8.56 32.34 -5.17
C PRO A 268 -7.43 31.66 -4.39
N HIS A 269 -6.30 32.36 -4.19
CA HIS A 269 -5.10 31.77 -3.59
C HIS A 269 -4.57 32.59 -2.41
N PHE A 270 -4.24 31.87 -1.34
CA PHE A 270 -3.59 32.42 -0.14
C PHE A 270 -2.25 31.72 0.11
N ALA A 271 -1.16 32.45 -0.11
CA ALA A 271 0.19 32.02 0.20
C ALA A 271 0.53 32.25 1.69
N LEU A 272 1.10 31.25 2.35
CA LEU A 272 1.52 31.28 3.75
C LEU A 272 3.03 31.07 3.89
N ASN A 273 3.78 32.16 3.71
CA ASN A 273 5.24 32.14 3.76
C ASN A 273 5.73 31.76 5.18
N ALA A 274 6.47 30.66 5.28
CA ALA A 274 7.01 30.14 6.54
C ALA A 274 5.97 30.00 7.67
N GLY A 275 4.73 29.63 7.31
CA GLY A 275 3.61 29.49 8.25
C GLY A 275 3.11 30.81 8.84
N ARG A 276 3.63 31.96 8.40
CA ARG A 276 3.19 33.28 8.84
C ARG A 276 2.07 33.77 7.94
N ARG A 277 0.93 34.05 8.56
CA ARG A 277 -0.21 34.73 7.91
C ARG A 277 0.13 36.20 7.70
N SER A 278 -0.26 36.74 6.55
CA SER A 278 -0.33 38.20 6.41
C SER A 278 -1.45 38.73 7.31
N LYS A 279 -1.40 40.02 7.69
CA LYS A 279 -2.49 40.65 8.47
C LYS A 279 -3.86 40.59 7.78
N ARG A 280 -3.88 40.36 6.45
CA ARG A 280 -5.09 40.28 5.62
C ARG A 280 -5.61 38.87 5.43
N THR A 281 -4.84 37.84 5.82
CA THR A 281 -5.23 36.43 5.62
C THR A 281 -6.17 36.00 6.76
N PRO A 282 -7.39 35.51 6.46
CA PRO A 282 -8.31 35.06 7.50
C PRO A 282 -7.71 33.92 8.33
N ARG A 283 -8.10 33.81 9.60
CA ARG A 283 -7.57 32.78 10.51
C ARG A 283 -7.87 31.35 10.05
N SER A 284 -8.96 31.16 9.31
CA SER A 284 -9.39 29.89 8.71
C SER A 284 -8.49 29.39 7.58
N HIS A 285 -7.60 30.24 7.05
CA HIS A 285 -6.68 29.89 5.97
C HIS A 285 -5.32 29.53 6.58
N HIS A 286 -4.99 28.24 6.54
CA HIS A 286 -3.76 27.65 7.04
C HIS A 286 -3.37 26.45 6.18
N ILE A 287 -2.17 25.91 6.38
CA ILE A 287 -1.66 24.67 5.73
C ILE A 287 -1.41 23.55 6.76
N ASN A 288 -1.98 23.65 7.96
CA ASN A 288 -1.70 22.69 9.03
C ASN A 288 -2.27 21.29 8.75
N THR A 289 -3.37 21.20 8.01
CA THR A 289 -4.05 19.93 7.70
C THR A 289 -3.20 19.14 6.70
N VAL A 290 -2.73 19.78 5.63
CA VAL A 290 -1.83 19.14 4.66
C VAL A 290 -0.49 18.77 5.31
N ASN A 291 0.06 19.63 6.18
CA ASN A 291 1.26 19.30 6.95
C ASN A 291 1.08 18.07 7.84
N ALA A 292 -0.08 17.93 8.51
CA ALA A 292 -0.39 16.75 9.30
C ALA A 292 -0.50 15.49 8.43
N LEU A 293 -1.09 15.60 7.23
CA LEU A 293 -1.16 14.51 6.24
C LEU A 293 0.25 14.07 5.80
N ILE A 294 1.12 15.01 5.44
CA ILE A 294 2.52 14.74 5.09
C ILE A 294 3.26 14.11 6.27
N GLY A 295 3.02 14.58 7.49
CA GLY A 295 3.57 14.01 8.71
C GLY A 295 3.17 12.55 8.91
N ARG A 296 1.88 12.22 8.73
CA ARG A 296 1.36 10.84 8.78
C ARG A 296 2.00 9.96 7.72
N PHE A 297 2.13 10.45 6.49
CA PHE A 297 2.83 9.73 5.43
C PHE A 297 4.28 9.42 5.81
N ARG A 298 5.03 10.41 6.32
CA ARG A 298 6.43 10.19 6.76
C ARG A 298 6.52 9.15 7.88
N GLY A 299 5.62 9.22 8.86
CA GLY A 299 5.53 8.24 9.95
C GLY A 299 5.24 6.83 9.43
N PHE A 300 4.27 6.69 8.52
CA PHE A 300 3.97 5.41 7.86
C PHE A 300 5.16 4.87 7.08
N MET A 301 5.92 5.73 6.39
CA MET A 301 7.04 5.31 5.55
C MET A 301 8.31 4.91 6.34
N GLN A 302 8.44 5.39 7.57
CA GLN A 302 9.64 5.21 8.40
C GLN A 302 10.06 3.73 8.59
N PRO A 303 9.16 2.78 8.91
CA PRO A 303 9.53 1.37 9.16
C PRO A 303 10.05 0.63 7.92
N PHE A 304 9.77 1.14 6.72
CA PHE A 304 10.20 0.52 5.46
C PHE A 304 11.61 0.93 5.03
N CYS A 305 12.21 1.90 5.74
CA CYS A 305 13.57 2.38 5.53
C CYS A 305 13.86 2.79 4.07
N GLY A 306 12.89 3.36 3.34
CA GLY A 306 13.00 3.63 1.91
C GLY A 306 12.79 2.37 1.06
N PRO A 307 11.53 1.99 0.78
CA PRO A 307 11.21 0.87 -0.10
C PRO A 307 11.70 1.16 -1.52
N ALA A 308 12.06 0.12 -2.26
CA ALA A 308 12.57 0.27 -3.62
C ALA A 308 11.52 0.99 -4.48
N SER A 309 11.94 2.11 -5.07
CA SER A 309 11.11 2.95 -5.92
C SER A 309 11.57 2.89 -7.39
N ARG A 310 12.72 2.26 -7.67
CA ARG A 310 13.22 1.91 -9.00
C ARG A 310 14.08 0.65 -8.89
#